data_AF-A0A5D0I091-F1
#
_entry.id   AF-A0A5D0I091-F1
#
_cell.length_a   1.000
_cell.length_b   1.000
_cell.length_c   1.000
_cell.angle_alpha   90.00
_cell.angle_beta   90.00
_cell.angle_gamma   90.00
#
_symmetry.space_group_name_H-M   'P 1'
#
loop_
_entity.id
_entity.type
_entity.pdbx_description
1 polymer ?
#
loop_
_entity_poly.entity_id
_entity_poly.type
_entity_poly.pdbx_seq_one_letter_code
_entity_poly.pdbx_strand_id
1 'polypeptide(L)'
;IDQLIDWVRRPQVGALGMVYSRCNDDGSYKSSVDKFYDQDDLAKWAEKTGAKAGDLVCVLSGDKNKVRAQLSALRMELAER
;
A
#
# COMPACT_ATOMS: atom_id res chain seq x y z
N ILE A 1 -3.20 5.25 -8.61
CA ILE A 1 -3.23 4.10 -7.67
C ILE A 1 -3.74 2.85 -8.38
N ASP A 2 -4.86 2.90 -9.09
CA ASP A 2 -5.43 1.74 -9.81
C ASP A 2 -4.43 1.05 -10.73
N GLN A 3 -3.62 1.81 -11.48
CA GLN A 3 -2.56 1.24 -12.31
C GLN A 3 -1.53 0.39 -11.53
N LEU A 4 -1.20 0.77 -10.29
CA LEU A 4 -0.30 -0.02 -9.44
C LEU A 4 -0.98 -1.31 -8.96
N ILE A 5 -2.28 -1.23 -8.63
CA ILE A 5 -3.08 -2.40 -8.23
C ILE A 5 -3.15 -3.40 -9.39
N ASP A 6 -3.41 -2.92 -10.61
CA ASP A 6 -3.46 -3.78 -11.80
C ASP A 6 -2.08 -4.36 -12.11
N TRP A 7 -1.01 -3.59 -11.94
CA TRP A 7 0.35 -4.04 -12.17
C TRP A 7 0.76 -5.18 -11.23
N VAL A 8 0.44 -5.09 -9.93
CA VAL A 8 0.77 -6.17 -8.96
C VAL A 8 -0.08 -7.42 -9.17
N ARG A 9 -1.25 -7.28 -9.80
CA ARG A 9 -2.13 -8.40 -10.16
C ARG A 9 -1.69 -9.19 -11.38
N ARG A 10 -0.77 -8.66 -12.18
CA ARG A 10 -0.28 -9.36 -13.37
C ARG A 10 0.31 -10.72 -12.98
N PRO A 11 0.16 -11.77 -13.81
CA PRO A 11 0.63 -13.12 -13.49
C PRO A 11 2.12 -13.21 -13.12
N GLN A 12 2.94 -12.29 -13.62
CA GLN A 12 4.38 -12.20 -13.32
C GLN A 12 4.65 -11.85 -11.85
N VAL A 13 3.79 -11.06 -11.22
CA VAL A 13 3.89 -10.70 -9.79
C VAL A 13 2.98 -11.61 -8.96
N GLY A 14 1.74 -11.80 -9.42
CA GLY A 14 0.79 -12.76 -8.86
C GLY A 14 0.18 -12.34 -7.51
N ALA A 15 0.14 -11.04 -7.20
CA ALA A 15 -0.60 -10.56 -6.03
C ALA A 15 -2.12 -10.59 -6.32
N LEU A 16 -2.94 -10.86 -5.31
CA LEU A 16 -4.41 -10.87 -5.48
C LEU A 16 -4.99 -9.45 -5.47
N GLY A 17 -4.29 -8.52 -4.84
CA GLY A 17 -4.66 -7.12 -4.76
C GLY A 17 -3.67 -6.36 -3.89
N MET A 18 -3.94 -5.07 -3.71
CA MET A 18 -3.15 -4.19 -2.87
C MET A 18 -4.10 -3.27 -2.10
N VAL A 19 -3.87 -3.18 -0.80
CA VAL A 19 -4.49 -2.16 0.05
C VAL A 19 -3.58 -0.94 0.03
N TYR A 20 -4.17 0.25 0.06
CA TYR A 20 -3.41 1.49 0.18
C TYR A 20 -4.01 2.41 1.23
N SER A 21 -3.16 3.23 1.83
CA SER A 21 -3.54 4.37 2.67
C SER A 21 -2.75 5.60 2.24
N ARG A 22 -3.43 6.64 1.80
CA ARG A 22 -2.82 7.92 1.42
C ARG A 22 -2.90 8.87 2.59
N CYS A 23 -1.75 9.46 2.95
CA CYS A 23 -1.66 10.53 3.93
C CYS A 23 -1.85 11.85 3.16
N ASN A 24 -3.00 12.50 3.35
CA ASN A 24 -3.27 13.77 2.68
C ASN A 24 -2.52 14.92 3.37
N ASP A 25 -2.39 16.05 2.67
CA ASP A 25 -1.66 17.22 3.16
C ASP A 25 -2.34 17.90 4.35
N ASP A 26 -3.64 17.69 4.52
CA ASP A 26 -4.44 18.18 5.64
C ASP A 26 -4.37 17.30 6.90
N GLY A 27 -3.57 16.21 6.85
CA GLY A 27 -3.43 15.24 7.94
C GLY A 27 -4.53 14.18 8.00
N SER A 28 -5.50 14.21 7.08
CA SER A 28 -6.49 13.13 6.92
C SER A 28 -5.92 11.94 6.15
N TYR A 29 -6.50 10.76 6.37
CA TYR A 29 -6.13 9.53 5.67
C TYR A 29 -7.25 9.09 4.74
N LYS A 30 -6.88 8.72 3.52
CA LYS A 30 -7.80 8.10 2.54
C LYS A 30 -7.29 6.73 2.16
N SER A 31 -8.04 5.68 2.47
CA SER A 31 -7.60 4.29 2.25
C SER A 31 -8.60 3.48 1.43
N SER A 32 -8.14 2.36 0.86
CA SER A 32 -9.05 1.38 0.25
C SER A 32 -9.88 0.59 1.26
N VAL A 33 -9.65 0.79 2.56
CA VAL A 33 -10.20 0.00 3.67
C VAL A 33 -10.85 0.89 4.75
N ASP A 34 -11.27 2.10 4.39
CA ASP A 34 -11.90 3.08 5.30
C ASP A 34 -13.17 2.55 6.00
N LYS A 35 -13.77 1.47 5.50
CA LYS A 35 -14.92 0.79 6.13
C LYS A 35 -14.53 -0.09 7.32
N PHE A 36 -13.26 -0.42 7.45
CA PHE A 36 -12.74 -1.38 8.44
C PHE A 36 -11.81 -0.73 9.46
N TYR A 37 -11.18 0.39 9.10
CA TYR A 37 -10.24 1.12 9.93
C TYR A 37 -10.65 2.58 10.00
N ASP A 38 -10.61 3.14 11.20
CA ASP A 38 -10.83 4.57 11.41
C ASP A 38 -9.55 5.39 11.18
N GLN A 39 -9.65 6.71 11.34
CA GLN A 39 -8.53 7.61 11.14
C GLN A 39 -7.39 7.37 12.16
N ASP A 40 -7.70 6.94 13.38
CA ASP A 40 -6.70 6.67 14.42
C ASP A 40 -5.89 5.41 14.09
N ASP A 41 -6.53 4.39 13.54
CA ASP A 41 -5.86 3.19 13.07
C ASP A 41 -4.99 3.47 11.85
N LEU A 42 -5.48 4.28 10.89
CA LEU A 42 -4.68 4.70 9.73
C LEU A 42 -3.50 5.59 10.14
N ALA A 43 -3.64 6.42 11.18
CA ALA A 43 -2.55 7.19 11.75
C ALA A 43 -1.45 6.29 12.33
N LYS A 44 -1.82 5.21 13.04
CA LYS A 44 -0.85 4.22 13.54
C LYS A 44 -0.09 3.54 12.38
N TRP A 45 -0.76 3.30 11.25
CA TRP A 45 -0.09 2.74 10.07
C TRP A 45 0.95 3.71 9.52
N ALA A 46 0.61 4.99 9.39
CA ALA A 46 1.54 6.02 8.96
C ALA A 46 2.74 6.13 9.91
N GLU A 47 2.50 6.13 11.23
CA GLU A 47 3.57 6.13 12.23
C GLU A 47 4.51 4.91 12.10
N LYS A 48 3.94 3.70 11.99
CA LYS A 48 4.73 2.45 11.87
C LYS A 48 5.55 2.37 10.58
N THR A 49 5.06 2.99 9.52
CA THR A 49 5.73 3.01 8.22
C THR A 49 6.62 4.24 8.03
N GLY A 50 6.54 5.21 8.94
CA GLY A 50 7.24 6.49 8.84
C GLY A 50 6.69 7.42 7.75
N ALA A 51 5.46 7.18 7.30
CA ALA A 51 4.81 7.97 6.25
C ALA A 51 4.42 9.36 6.78
N LYS A 52 4.57 10.36 5.92
CA LYS A 52 4.26 11.77 6.18
C LYS A 52 3.13 12.25 5.27
N ALA A 53 2.66 13.47 5.53
CA ALA A 53 1.75 14.17 4.63
C ALA A 53 2.29 14.15 3.18
N GLY A 54 1.46 13.71 2.24
CA GLY A 54 1.81 13.51 0.84
C GLY A 54 2.18 12.07 0.46
N ASP A 55 2.52 11.22 1.45
CA ASP A 55 2.97 9.86 1.18
C ASP A 55 1.82 8.86 0.94
N LEU A 56 2.19 7.74 0.30
CA LEU A 56 1.31 6.62 0.05
C LEU A 56 1.87 5.34 0.71
N VAL A 57 1.10 4.76 1.61
CA VAL A 57 1.38 3.46 2.22
C VAL A 57 0.73 2.37 1.37
N CYS A 58 1.54 1.44 0.85
CA CYS A 58 1.08 0.28 0.10
C CYS A 58 1.20 -1.00 0.94
N VAL A 59 0.15 -1.81 0.99
CA VAL A 59 0.09 -3.04 1.79
C VAL A 59 -0.34 -4.21 0.92
N LEU A 60 0.47 -5.28 0.95
CA LEU A 60 0.18 -6.57 0.34
C LEU A 60 0.00 -7.61 1.44
N SER A 61 -0.89 -8.58 1.21
CA SER A 61 -1.15 -9.68 2.14
C SER A 61 -1.13 -11.04 1.43
N GLY A 62 -0.74 -12.09 2.15
CA GLY A 62 -0.64 -13.44 1.60
C GLY A 62 0.39 -14.30 2.33
N ASP A 63 0.76 -15.42 1.69
CA ASP A 63 1.82 -16.30 2.19
C ASP A 63 3.14 -15.52 2.36
N LYS A 64 3.81 -15.73 3.50
CA LYS A 64 4.97 -14.96 3.94
C LYS A 64 6.07 -14.86 2.88
N ASN A 65 6.41 -15.96 2.22
CA ASN A 65 7.51 -15.94 1.24
C ASN A 65 7.06 -15.33 -0.08
N LYS A 66 5.82 -15.63 -0.51
CA LYS A 66 5.25 -15.08 -1.74
C LYS A 66 5.06 -13.56 -1.66
N VAL A 67 4.44 -13.08 -0.59
CA VAL A 67 4.11 -11.66 -0.42
C VAL A 67 5.37 -10.78 -0.31
N ARG A 68 6.45 -11.30 0.28
CA ARG A 68 7.73 -10.60 0.36
C ARG A 68 8.37 -10.42 -1.02
N ALA A 69 8.32 -11.44 -1.87
CA ALA A 69 8.81 -11.34 -3.25
C ALA A 69 7.97 -10.33 -4.06
N GLN A 70 6.65 -10.37 -3.90
CA GLN A 70 5.72 -9.42 -4.53
C GLN A 70 5.97 -7.97 -4.10
N LEU A 71 6.15 -7.75 -2.80
CA LEU A 71 6.45 -6.43 -2.25
C LEU A 71 7.82 -5.93 -2.73
N SER A 72 8.81 -6.82 -2.84
CA SER A 72 10.11 -6.47 -3.42
C SER A 72 9.98 -6.02 -4.88
N ALA A 73 9.17 -6.72 -5.68
CA ALA A 73 8.93 -6.34 -7.08
C ALA A 73 8.22 -4.98 -7.17
N LEU A 74 7.18 -4.76 -6.36
CA LEU A 74 6.48 -3.48 -6.28
C LEU A 74 7.42 -2.34 -5.88
N ARG A 75 8.31 -2.58 -4.91
CA ARG A 75 9.30 -1.58 -4.47
C ARG A 75 10.23 -1.15 -5.61
N MET A 76 10.67 -2.09 -6.44
CA MET A 76 11.54 -1.78 -7.58
C MET A 76 10.77 -1.00 -8.67
N GLU A 77 9.55 -1.42 -8.99
CA GLU A 77 8.69 -0.70 -9.95
C GLU A 77 8.42 0.76 -9.54
N LEU A 78 8.18 0.99 -8.24
CA LEU A 78 7.97 2.35 -7.71
C LEU A 78 9.24 3.21 -7.77
N ALA A 79 10.43 2.61 -7.82
CA ALA A 79 11.69 3.34 -7.91
C ALA A 79 12.08 3.68 -9.36
N GLU A 80 11.60 2.90 -10.33
CA GLU A 80 11.86 3.12 -11.76
C GLU A 80 10.89 4.12 -12.41
N ARG A 81 9.74 4.36 -11.77
CA ARG A 81 8.73 5.33 -12.19
C ARG A 81 8.98 6.71 -11.60
#